data_AF-A0AAJ0DHM5-F1
#
_entry.id   AF-A0AAJ0DHM5-F1
#
_cell.length_a   1.000
_cell.length_b   1.000
_cell.length_c   1.000
_cell.angle_alpha   90.00
_cell.angle_beta   90.00
_cell.angle_gamma   90.00
#
_symmetry.space_group_name_H-M   'P 1'
#
loop_
_entity.id
_entity.type
_entity.pdbx_description
1 polymer ?
#
loop_
_entity_poly.entity_id
_entity_poly.type
_entity_poly.pdbx_seq_one_letter_code
_entity_poly.pdbx_strand_id
1 'polypeptide(L)'
;MDVWLLHGLLATVAILIIFPIGILRYRYTFTNAWLSHTTLQSFGLAFTLIDTATGLMRGRDYMQMHQSAGLILTVLLLSQLCLGHTTRNAHVDGVARRYIGWAHLVQGCSCLAVGWFSVVTGLVLAGHKSAFIILVGLSSAAEVTAIPVILGSTRWRRFGYIAITDDKEANSSCSAC
;
A
#
# COMPACT_ATOMS: atom_id res chain seq x y z
N MET A 1 17.02 10.87 21.60
CA MET A 1 15.66 11.06 21.05
C MET A 1 14.72 10.21 21.88
N ASP A 2 13.55 10.73 22.24
CA ASP A 2 12.53 9.93 22.93
C ASP A 2 12.11 8.75 22.05
N VAL A 3 12.03 7.55 22.63
CA VAL A 3 11.67 6.32 21.90
C VAL A 3 10.25 6.41 21.36
N TRP A 4 9.34 7.09 22.07
CA TRP A 4 7.96 7.30 21.61
C TRP A 4 7.90 8.28 20.44
N LEU A 5 8.77 9.29 20.44
CA LEU A 5 8.91 10.20 19.30
C LEU A 5 9.45 9.46 18.08
N LEU A 6 10.45 8.58 18.26
CA LEU A 6 10.98 7.73 17.18
C LEU A 6 9.90 6.81 16.62
N HIS A 7 9.15 6.13 17.48
CA HIS A 7 8.01 5.27 17.12
C HIS A 7 7.00 6.06 16.25
N GLY A 8 6.43 7.14 16.78
CA GLY A 8 5.47 7.96 16.03
C GLY A 8 6.02 8.50 14.70
N LEU A 9 7.29 8.94 14.67
CA LEU A 9 7.92 9.45 13.46
C LEU A 9 8.12 8.36 12.40
N LEU A 10 8.62 7.19 12.78
CA LEU A 10 8.85 6.07 11.86
C LEU A 10 7.54 5.60 11.23
N ALA A 11 6.49 5.42 12.05
CA ALA A 11 5.15 5.06 11.57
C ALA A 11 4.60 6.10 10.58
N THR A 12 4.65 7.37 10.95
CA THR A 12 4.11 8.47 10.12
C THR A 12 4.84 8.57 8.79
N VAL A 13 6.18 8.53 8.79
CA VAL A 13 6.99 8.61 7.56
C VAL A 13 6.78 7.39 6.67
N ALA A 14 6.77 6.18 7.24
CA ALA A 14 6.54 4.97 6.45
C ALA A 14 5.18 5.02 5.75
N ILE A 15 4.13 5.32 6.51
CA ILE A 15 2.74 5.16 6.09
C ILE A 15 2.24 6.32 5.22
N LEU A 16 2.58 7.57 5.54
CA LEU A 16 2.09 8.74 4.79
C LEU A 16 3.02 9.17 3.66
N ILE A 17 4.27 8.71 3.64
CA ILE A 17 5.26 9.20 2.67
C ILE A 17 5.81 8.05 1.84
N ILE A 18 6.49 7.09 2.48
CA ILE A 18 7.26 6.08 1.74
C ILE A 18 6.34 5.15 0.93
N PHE A 19 5.33 4.55 1.56
CA PHE A 19 4.42 3.63 0.86
C PHE A 19 3.59 4.32 -0.25
N PRO A 20 2.97 5.49 -0.02
CA PRO A 20 2.26 6.22 -1.09
C PRO A 20 3.17 6.56 -2.28
N ILE A 21 4.38 7.07 -2.03
CA ILE A 21 5.35 7.38 -3.10
C ILE A 21 5.73 6.10 -3.86
N GLY A 22 5.94 4.98 -3.17
CA GLY A 22 6.22 3.69 -3.79
C GLY A 22 5.11 3.25 -4.75
N ILE A 23 3.84 3.43 -4.37
CA ILE A 23 2.67 3.10 -5.19
C ILE A 23 2.57 4.02 -6.41
N LEU A 24 2.75 5.34 -6.22
CA LEU A 24 2.67 6.32 -7.31
C LEU A 24 3.81 6.13 -8.33
N ARG A 25 5.04 5.85 -7.87
CA ARG A 25 6.20 5.64 -8.75
C ARG A 25 6.07 4.41 -9.63
N TYR A 26 5.37 3.37 -9.17
CA TYR A 26 5.04 2.23 -10.03
C TYR A 26 4.19 2.64 -11.24
N ARG A 27 3.45 3.76 -11.14
CA ARG A 27 2.51 4.21 -12.17
C ARG A 27 3.03 5.27 -13.13
N TYR A 28 3.88 6.19 -12.68
CA TYR A 28 4.38 7.27 -13.54
C TYR A 28 5.56 6.86 -14.47
N THR A 29 5.64 5.59 -14.87
CA THR A 29 6.51 5.10 -15.95
C THR A 29 7.97 5.55 -15.87
N PHE A 30 8.60 5.38 -14.70
CA PHE A 30 10.06 5.44 -14.62
C PHE A 30 10.67 4.21 -15.31
N THR A 31 11.86 4.36 -15.90
CA THR A 31 12.62 3.33 -16.63
C THR A 31 12.87 2.04 -15.85
N ASN A 32 12.55 1.99 -14.55
CA ASN A 32 12.50 0.79 -13.71
C ASN A 32 11.39 0.86 -12.65
N ALA A 33 10.13 1.05 -13.07
CA ALA A 33 8.98 1.21 -12.18
C ALA A 33 8.85 0.11 -11.10
N TRP A 34 9.12 -1.15 -11.45
CA TRP A 34 9.11 -2.26 -10.48
C TRP A 34 10.21 -2.12 -9.43
N LEU A 35 11.47 -1.89 -9.84
CA LEU A 35 12.58 -1.76 -8.90
C LEU A 35 12.34 -0.58 -7.97
N SER A 36 11.93 0.57 -8.51
CA SER A 36 11.62 1.73 -7.68
C SER A 36 10.48 1.45 -6.69
N HIS A 37 9.45 0.73 -7.10
CA HIS A 37 8.36 0.35 -6.21
C HIS A 37 8.87 -0.57 -5.10
N THR A 38 9.48 -1.70 -5.47
CA THR A 38 9.98 -2.68 -4.50
C THR A 38 10.99 -2.07 -3.54
N THR A 39 11.90 -1.20 -3.99
CA THR A 39 12.85 -0.50 -3.12
C THR A 39 12.14 0.37 -2.09
N LEU A 40 11.18 1.20 -2.51
CA LEU A 40 10.44 2.06 -1.58
C LEU A 40 9.57 1.24 -0.61
N GLN A 41 8.90 0.19 -1.08
CA GLN A 41 8.13 -0.70 -0.22
C GLN A 41 9.02 -1.39 0.82
N SER A 42 10.24 -1.81 0.44
CA SER A 42 11.21 -2.40 1.38
C SER A 42 11.68 -1.40 2.43
N PHE A 43 11.93 -0.14 2.06
CA PHE A 43 12.25 0.91 3.03
C PHE A 43 11.07 1.18 3.99
N GLY A 44 9.85 1.28 3.47
CA GLY A 44 8.65 1.46 4.28
C GLY A 44 8.44 0.29 5.24
N LEU A 45 8.66 -0.94 4.78
CA LEU A 45 8.60 -2.14 5.62
C LEU A 45 9.68 -2.11 6.70
N ALA A 46 10.93 -1.77 6.37
CA ALA A 46 12.00 -1.67 7.36
C ALA A 46 11.66 -0.64 8.46
N PHE A 47 11.14 0.53 8.07
CA PHE A 47 10.69 1.55 9.03
C PHE A 47 9.56 1.01 9.92
N THR A 48 8.58 0.33 9.33
CA THR A 48 7.45 -0.25 10.07
C THR A 48 7.88 -1.38 11.02
N LEU A 49 8.90 -2.16 10.65
CA LEU A 49 9.46 -3.21 11.51
C LEU A 49 10.21 -2.60 12.70
N ILE A 50 11.03 -1.57 12.47
CA ILE A 50 11.72 -0.84 13.55
C ILE A 50 10.68 -0.17 14.46
N ASP A 51 9.68 0.48 13.87
CA ASP A 51 8.56 1.09 14.57
C ASP A 51 7.85 0.08 15.50
N THR A 52 7.41 -1.05 14.93
CA THR A 52 6.77 -2.14 15.67
C THR A 52 7.66 -2.67 16.79
N ALA A 53 8.95 -2.87 16.51
CA ALA A 53 9.91 -3.32 17.53
C ALA A 53 10.02 -2.31 18.68
N THR A 54 10.12 -1.02 18.39
CA THR A 54 10.17 0.02 19.44
C THR A 54 8.90 0.08 20.27
N GLY A 55 7.72 -0.06 19.63
CA GLY A 55 6.43 -0.13 20.30
C GLY A 55 6.30 -1.37 21.20
N LEU A 56 6.76 -2.53 20.73
CA LEU A 56 6.75 -3.77 21.51
C LEU A 56 7.72 -3.74 22.69
N MET A 57 8.91 -3.16 22.52
CA MET A 57 9.92 -3.08 23.59
C MET A 57 9.49 -2.16 24.75
N ARG A 58 8.64 -1.17 24.48
CA ARG A 58 8.21 -0.16 25.47
C ARG A 58 6.76 -0.32 25.92
N GLY A 59 5.94 -1.01 25.13
CA GLY A 59 4.56 -1.32 25.45
C GLY A 59 4.45 -2.26 26.66
N ARG A 60 3.35 -2.12 27.40
CA ARG A 60 3.02 -3.00 28.53
C ARG A 60 1.71 -3.75 28.32
N ASP A 61 0.73 -3.08 27.70
CA ASP A 61 -0.50 -3.69 27.21
C ASP A 61 -0.39 -3.90 25.71
N TYR A 62 -1.03 -4.92 25.14
CA TYR A 62 -1.04 -5.16 23.68
C TYR A 62 -2.46 -5.26 23.09
N MET A 63 -3.46 -5.14 23.96
CA MET A 63 -4.88 -5.30 23.60
C MET A 63 -5.55 -3.96 23.24
N GLN A 64 -4.80 -2.85 23.25
CA GLN A 64 -5.36 -1.57 22.81
C GLN A 64 -5.51 -1.55 21.29
N MET A 65 -6.51 -0.80 20.80
CA MET A 65 -6.82 -0.71 19.36
C MET A 65 -5.61 -0.28 18.52
N HIS A 66 -4.81 0.67 19.01
CA HIS A 66 -3.61 1.14 18.32
C HIS A 66 -2.56 0.03 18.15
N GLN A 67 -2.31 -0.75 19.22
CA GLN A 67 -1.28 -1.78 19.24
C GLN A 67 -1.65 -2.97 18.38
N SER A 68 -2.90 -3.43 18.49
CA SER A 68 -3.44 -4.49 17.64
C SER A 68 -3.45 -4.09 16.16
N ALA A 69 -3.82 -2.84 15.83
CA ALA A 69 -3.74 -2.33 14.47
C ALA A 69 -2.31 -2.30 13.92
N GLY A 70 -1.33 -1.84 14.72
CA GLY A 70 0.08 -1.85 14.34
C GLY A 70 0.62 -3.26 14.07
N LEU A 71 0.26 -4.25 14.90
CA LEU A 71 0.65 -5.64 14.68
C LEU A 71 0.00 -6.26 13.44
N ILE A 72 -1.31 -6.03 13.24
CA ILE A 72 -2.04 -6.47 12.05
C ILE A 72 -1.39 -5.89 10.80
N LEU A 73 -1.10 -4.59 10.81
CA LEU A 73 -0.42 -3.91 9.70
C LEU A 73 0.93 -4.56 9.37
N THR A 74 1.76 -4.84 10.37
CA THR A 74 3.07 -5.47 10.17
C THR A 74 2.94 -6.85 9.54
N VAL A 75 1.99 -7.67 10.00
CA VAL A 75 1.71 -8.98 9.40
C VAL A 75 1.23 -8.83 7.95
N LEU A 76 0.32 -7.90 7.67
CA LEU A 76 -0.18 -7.63 6.32
C LEU A 76 0.93 -7.13 5.38
N LEU A 77 1.87 -6.32 5.86
CA LEU A 77 2.99 -5.83 5.05
C LEU A 77 4.01 -6.95 4.73
N LEU A 78 4.27 -7.84 5.69
CA LEU A 78 5.11 -9.02 5.45
C LEU A 78 4.48 -9.95 4.40
N SER A 79 3.19 -10.26 4.52
CA SER A 79 2.50 -11.07 3.51
C SER A 79 2.40 -10.34 2.16
N GLN A 80 2.33 -9.00 2.17
CA GLN A 80 2.31 -8.20 0.95
C GLN A 80 3.61 -8.29 0.16
N LEU A 81 4.76 -8.36 0.85
CA LEU A 81 6.06 -8.64 0.22
C LEU A 81 6.04 -9.99 -0.50
N CYS A 82 5.51 -11.03 0.16
CA CYS A 82 5.37 -12.36 -0.45
C CYS A 82 4.45 -12.34 -1.68
N LEU A 83 3.28 -11.70 -1.59
CA LEU A 83 2.35 -11.57 -2.72
C LEU A 83 2.97 -10.82 -3.90
N GLY A 84 3.68 -9.72 -3.62
CA GLY A 84 4.36 -8.92 -4.64
C GLY A 84 5.47 -9.69 -5.35
N HIS A 85 6.27 -10.45 -4.59
CA HIS A 85 7.31 -11.31 -5.14
C HIS A 85 6.72 -12.44 -6.01
N THR A 86 5.71 -13.15 -5.50
CA THR A 86 5.06 -14.26 -6.21
C THR A 86 4.41 -13.82 -7.51
N THR A 87 3.72 -12.67 -7.51
CA THR A 87 3.06 -12.12 -8.72
C THR A 87 4.05 -11.91 -9.87
N ARG A 88 5.31 -11.62 -9.57
CA ARG A 88 6.36 -11.36 -10.57
C ARG A 88 7.19 -12.59 -10.89
N ASN A 89 7.72 -13.25 -9.88
CA ASN A 89 8.83 -14.20 -10.02
C ASN A 89 8.39 -15.67 -10.01
N ALA A 90 7.19 -16.00 -9.52
CA ALA A 90 6.73 -17.38 -9.52
C ALA A 90 6.29 -17.80 -10.93
N HIS A 91 6.61 -19.04 -11.32
CA HIS A 91 6.07 -19.69 -12.52
C HIS A 91 4.66 -20.22 -12.25
N VAL A 92 3.74 -19.30 -11.97
CA VAL A 92 2.31 -19.60 -11.83
C VAL A 92 1.59 -19.37 -13.16
N ASP A 93 0.54 -20.16 -13.41
CA ASP A 93 -0.31 -20.03 -14.58
C ASP A 93 -0.98 -18.63 -14.65
N GLY A 94 -1.52 -18.28 -15.82
CA GLY A 94 -2.07 -16.94 -16.07
C GLY A 94 -3.26 -16.58 -15.16
N VAL A 95 -4.06 -17.58 -14.76
CA VAL A 95 -5.24 -17.40 -13.92
C VAL A 95 -4.84 -17.16 -12.47
N ALA A 96 -3.99 -18.00 -11.90
CA ALA A 96 -3.46 -17.82 -10.55
C ALA A 96 -2.70 -16.50 -10.43
N ARG A 97 -1.87 -16.14 -11.43
CA ARG A 97 -1.19 -14.84 -11.44
C ARG A 97 -2.15 -13.66 -11.38
N ARG A 98 -3.30 -13.74 -12.07
CA ARG A 98 -4.34 -12.71 -12.02
C ARG A 98 -4.96 -12.60 -10.63
N TYR A 99 -5.30 -13.71 -9.99
CA TYR A 99 -5.86 -13.70 -8.64
C TYR A 99 -4.86 -13.22 -7.58
N ILE A 100 -3.60 -13.67 -7.64
CA ILE A 100 -2.54 -13.20 -6.73
C ILE A 100 -2.31 -11.69 -6.92
N GLY A 101 -2.30 -11.20 -8.16
CA GLY A 101 -2.21 -9.76 -8.43
C GLY A 101 -3.41 -8.96 -7.89
N TRP A 102 -4.61 -9.53 -7.91
CA TRP A 102 -5.79 -8.93 -7.26
C TRP A 102 -5.68 -8.94 -5.73
N ALA A 103 -5.26 -10.06 -5.14
CA ALA A 103 -5.02 -10.16 -3.71
C ALA A 103 -3.96 -9.15 -3.25
N HIS A 104 -2.85 -9.03 -3.99
CA HIS A 104 -1.82 -8.02 -3.75
C HIS A 104 -2.37 -6.59 -3.79
N LEU A 105 -3.22 -6.27 -4.77
CA LEU A 105 -3.83 -4.94 -4.88
C LEU A 105 -4.76 -4.64 -3.70
N VAL A 106 -5.69 -5.55 -3.40
CA VAL A 106 -6.70 -5.38 -2.34
C VAL A 106 -6.00 -5.31 -0.98
N GLN A 107 -5.09 -6.23 -0.71
CA GLN A 107 -4.34 -6.24 0.54
C GLN A 107 -3.48 -4.99 0.70
N GLY A 108 -2.87 -4.48 -0.38
CA GLY A 108 -2.11 -3.23 -0.34
C GLY A 108 -2.96 -2.03 0.05
N CYS A 109 -4.19 -1.96 -0.45
CA CYS A 109 -5.15 -0.92 -0.04
C CYS A 109 -5.54 -1.08 1.44
N SER A 110 -5.76 -2.31 1.90
CA SER A 110 -6.02 -2.60 3.31
C SER A 110 -4.85 -2.18 4.22
N CYS A 111 -3.59 -2.40 3.81
CA CYS A 111 -2.42 -1.94 4.56
C CYS A 111 -2.42 -0.42 4.75
N LEU A 112 -2.76 0.36 3.72
CA LEU A 112 -2.83 1.82 3.84
C LEU A 112 -3.92 2.25 4.83
N ALA A 113 -5.12 1.66 4.72
CA ALA A 113 -6.23 1.98 5.61
C ALA A 113 -5.92 1.65 7.08
N VAL A 114 -5.38 0.46 7.36
CA VAL A 114 -4.97 0.07 8.71
C VAL A 114 -3.79 0.93 9.20
N GLY A 115 -2.85 1.24 8.31
CA GLY A 115 -1.72 2.12 8.59
C GLY A 115 -2.14 3.49 9.10
N TRP A 116 -3.08 4.14 8.42
CA TRP A 116 -3.56 5.46 8.87
C TRP A 116 -4.39 5.39 10.11
N PHE A 117 -5.24 4.36 10.24
CA PHE A 117 -5.94 4.13 11.49
C PHE A 117 -4.95 4.02 12.65
N SER A 118 -3.85 3.29 12.47
CA SER A 118 -2.78 3.17 13.46
C SER A 118 -2.11 4.52 13.76
N VAL A 119 -1.74 5.31 12.74
CA VAL A 119 -1.12 6.64 12.91
C VAL A 119 -2.06 7.60 13.64
N VAL A 120 -3.32 7.72 13.22
CA VAL A 120 -4.29 8.65 13.82
C VAL A 120 -4.58 8.28 15.28
N THR A 121 -4.83 6.99 15.56
CA THR A 121 -5.07 6.54 16.94
C THR A 121 -3.83 6.70 17.82
N GLY A 122 -2.63 6.52 17.26
CA GLY A 122 -1.36 6.77 17.96
C GLY A 122 -1.17 8.24 18.32
N LEU A 123 -1.50 9.17 17.40
CA LEU A 123 -1.44 10.61 17.67
C LEU A 123 -2.44 11.04 18.76
N VAL A 124 -3.65 10.47 18.76
CA VAL A 124 -4.65 10.68 19.81
C VAL A 124 -4.12 10.19 21.16
N LEU A 125 -3.56 8.98 21.19
CA LEU A 125 -3.01 8.38 22.42
C LEU A 125 -1.83 9.18 22.98
N ALA A 126 -0.99 9.74 22.10
CA ALA A 126 0.11 10.62 22.48
C ALA A 126 -0.34 12.03 22.91
N GLY A 127 -1.64 12.35 22.87
CA GLY A 127 -2.18 13.63 23.32
C GLY A 127 -1.80 14.80 22.41
N HIS A 128 -1.57 14.56 21.12
CA HIS A 128 -1.31 15.65 20.17
C HIS A 128 -2.52 16.60 20.03
N LYS A 129 -2.25 17.84 19.64
CA LYS A 129 -3.29 18.86 19.44
C LYS A 129 -4.27 18.45 18.33
N SER A 130 -5.57 18.69 18.55
CA SER A 130 -6.63 18.31 17.62
C SER A 130 -6.43 18.83 16.20
N ALA A 131 -5.92 20.07 16.04
CA ALA A 131 -5.64 20.62 14.71
C ALA A 131 -4.61 19.79 13.91
N PHE A 132 -3.57 19.28 14.57
CA PHE A 132 -2.57 18.42 13.94
C PHE A 132 -3.15 17.05 13.58
N ILE A 133 -3.95 16.46 14.48
CA ILE A 133 -4.65 15.19 14.23
C ILE A 133 -5.61 15.32 13.04
N ILE A 134 -6.34 16.43 12.96
CA ILE A 134 -7.26 16.72 11.84
C ILE A 134 -6.46 16.83 10.53
N LEU A 135 -5.35 17.56 10.51
CA LEU A 135 -4.51 17.70 9.32
C LEU A 135 -4.00 16.34 8.83
N VAL A 136 -3.47 15.51 9.73
CA VAL A 136 -3.00 14.17 9.40
C VAL A 136 -4.16 13.30 8.93
N GLY A 137 -5.31 13.33 9.62
CA GLY A 137 -6.50 12.57 9.25
C GLY A 137 -7.06 12.95 7.88
N LEU A 138 -7.05 14.24 7.52
CA LEU A 138 -7.46 14.71 6.19
C LEU A 138 -6.47 14.29 5.11
N SER A 139 -5.17 14.39 5.37
CA SER A 139 -4.12 13.92 4.46
C SER A 139 -4.26 12.42 4.20
N SER A 140 -4.46 11.63 5.26
CA SER A 140 -4.80 10.22 5.16
C SER A 140 -6.06 10.03 4.31
N ALA A 141 -7.20 10.64 4.64
CA ALA A 141 -8.44 10.46 3.86
C ALA A 141 -8.27 10.76 2.36
N ALA A 142 -7.46 11.77 2.01
CA ALA A 142 -7.13 12.08 0.62
C ALA A 142 -6.36 10.93 -0.07
N GLU A 143 -5.42 10.28 0.62
CA GLU A 143 -4.69 9.15 0.06
C GLU A 143 -5.60 7.92 -0.17
N VAL A 144 -6.60 7.62 0.70
CA VAL A 144 -7.43 6.37 0.60
C VAL A 144 -8.34 6.48 -0.59
N THR A 145 -8.68 7.70 -0.94
CA THR A 145 -9.55 7.98 -2.06
C THR A 145 -8.72 8.10 -3.34
N ALA A 146 -7.65 8.90 -3.33
CA ALA A 146 -6.85 9.16 -4.52
C ALA A 146 -6.15 7.91 -5.05
N ILE A 147 -5.50 7.11 -4.19
CA ILE A 147 -4.69 5.96 -4.64
C ILE A 147 -5.56 4.91 -5.35
N PRO A 148 -6.66 4.39 -4.77
CA PRO A 148 -7.54 3.44 -5.44
C PRO A 148 -8.17 4.01 -6.71
N VAL A 149 -8.54 5.29 -6.75
CA VAL A 149 -9.10 5.93 -7.95
C VAL A 149 -8.06 5.97 -9.08
N ILE A 150 -6.80 6.32 -8.79
CA ILE A 150 -5.70 6.29 -9.76
C ILE A 150 -5.45 4.85 -10.26
N LEU A 151 -5.49 3.87 -9.35
CA LEU A 151 -5.27 2.46 -9.70
C LEU A 151 -6.45 1.87 -10.52
N GLY A 152 -7.69 2.25 -10.21
CA GLY A 152 -8.90 1.81 -10.90
C GLY A 152 -9.05 2.41 -12.29
N SER A 153 -8.90 3.74 -12.40
CA SER A 153 -9.02 4.47 -13.67
C SER A 153 -8.01 3.99 -14.72
N THR A 154 -6.80 3.61 -14.31
CA THR A 154 -5.76 3.10 -15.23
C THR A 154 -6.03 1.65 -15.68
N ARG A 155 -6.64 0.82 -14.83
CA ARG A 155 -6.99 -0.56 -15.19
C ARG A 155 -8.18 -0.60 -16.15
N TRP A 156 -9.14 0.32 -15.98
CA TRP A 156 -10.28 0.45 -16.89
C TRP A 156 -9.85 0.88 -18.30
N ARG A 157 -8.86 1.78 -18.42
CA ARG A 157 -8.26 2.14 -19.72
C ARG A 157 -7.60 0.97 -20.42
N ARG A 158 -6.94 0.06 -19.69
CA ARG A 158 -6.32 -1.15 -20.28
C ARG A 158 -7.36 -2.15 -20.78
N PHE A 159 -8.46 -2.36 -20.04
CA PHE A 159 -9.55 -3.24 -20.49
C PHE A 159 -10.29 -2.65 -21.68
N GLY A 160 -10.56 -1.34 -21.69
CA GLY A 160 -11.16 -0.68 -22.86
C GLY A 160 -10.28 -0.77 -24.10
N TYR A 161 -8.95 -0.64 -23.95
CA TYR A 161 -8.03 -0.76 -25.08
C TYR A 161 -7.97 -2.18 -25.67
N ILE A 162 -7.96 -3.22 -24.82
CA ILE A 162 -7.96 -4.63 -25.25
C ILE A 162 -9.27 -4.98 -25.97
N ALA A 163 -10.41 -4.54 -25.45
CA ALA A 163 -11.71 -4.77 -26.10
C ALA A 163 -11.78 -4.11 -27.49
N ILE A 164 -11.26 -2.89 -27.64
CA ILE A 164 -11.23 -2.19 -28.93
C ILE A 164 -10.28 -2.88 -29.93
N THR A 165 -9.18 -3.49 -29.48
CA THR A 165 -8.27 -4.22 -30.37
C THR A 165 -8.84 -5.57 -30.80
N ASP A 166 -9.50 -6.31 -29.90
CA ASP A 166 -10.14 -7.58 -30.23
C ASP A 166 -11.29 -7.37 -31.24
N ASP A 167 -12.09 -6.30 -31.08
CA ASP A 167 -13.15 -5.94 -32.05
C ASP A 167 -12.60 -5.56 -33.42
N LYS A 168 -11.40 -4.98 -33.49
CA LYS A 168 -10.75 -4.64 -34.76
C LYS A 168 -10.20 -5.87 -35.47
N GLU A 169 -9.59 -6.81 -34.74
CA GLU A 169 -9.11 -8.07 -35.31
C GLU A 169 -10.28 -8.95 -35.78
N ALA A 170 -11.36 -9.04 -35.01
CA ALA A 170 -12.57 -9.78 -35.38
C ALA A 170 -13.26 -9.20 -36.63
N ASN A 171 -13.33 -7.87 -36.76
CA ASN A 171 -13.90 -7.24 -37.95
C ASN A 171 -13.01 -7.36 -39.19
N SER A 172 -11.68 -7.33 -39.02
CA SER A 172 -10.75 -7.49 -40.15
C SER A 172 -10.75 -8.90 -40.76
N SER A 173 -11.00 -9.93 -39.92
CA SER A 173 -11.09 -11.33 -40.34
C SER A 173 -12.43 -11.64 -41.04
N CYS A 174 -13.52 -10.96 -40.68
CA CYS A 174 -14.81 -11.07 -41.39
C CYS A 174 -14.80 -10.36 -42.77
N SER A 175 -14.01 -9.30 -42.96
CA SER A 175 -13.93 -8.56 -44.23
C SER A 175 -13.04 -9.21 -45.30
N ALA A 176 -12.37 -10.32 -44.98
CA ALA A 176 -11.46 -11.04 -45.88
C ALA A 176 -12.09 -12.30 -46.53
N CYS A 177 -13.38 -12.54 -46.31
CA CYS A 177 -14.19 -13.55 -47.02
C CYS A 177 -15.09 -12.90 -48.07
#